data_AF-A0A0A8X0U1-F1
#
_entry.id   AF-A0A0A8X0U1-F1
#
_cell.length_a   1.000
_cell.length_b   1.000
_cell.length_c   1.000
_cell.angle_alpha   90.00
_cell.angle_beta   90.00
_cell.angle_gamma   90.00
#
_symmetry.space_group_name_H-M   'P 1'
#
loop_
_entity.id
_entity.type
_entity.pdbx_description
1 polymer ?
#
loop_
_entity_poly.entity_id
_entity_poly.type
_entity_poly.pdbx_seq_one_letter_code
_entity_poly.pdbx_strand_id
1 'polypeptide(L)'
;MDAVQIVFLVLLWGVPIVRFIQMYRKMNEEEQAEIKASLKNPLYYLDDGFRYIGFALMFSGMITFIPIIQHIGASILFIGWFYGGLDLLDKSVKQSVGLMSFAVLMAGVYYLIWT
;
A
#
# COMPACT_ATOMS: atom_id res chain seq x y z
N MET A 1 10.57 10.34 19.82
CA MET A 1 10.47 10.71 18.40
C MET A 1 11.11 12.08 18.22
N ASP A 2 12.09 12.21 17.33
CA ASP A 2 12.77 13.49 17.09
C ASP A 2 12.15 14.28 15.93
N ALA A 3 12.64 15.51 15.70
CA ALA A 3 12.15 16.38 14.63
C ALA A 3 12.34 15.77 13.23
N VAL A 4 13.40 14.99 13.03
CA VAL A 4 13.72 14.36 11.73
C VAL A 4 12.69 13.27 11.42
N GLN A 5 12.37 12.43 12.41
CA GLN A 5 11.34 11.40 12.30
C GLN A 5 9.96 11.99 12.00
N ILE A 6 9.61 13.10 12.66
CA ILE A 6 8.36 13.82 12.39
C ILE A 6 8.31 14.31 10.95
N VAL A 7 9.40 14.92 10.44
CA VAL A 7 9.48 15.38 9.05
C VAL A 7 9.27 14.22 8.08
N PHE A 8 9.92 13.07 8.30
CA PHE A 8 9.73 11.89 7.45
C PHE A 8 8.29 11.37 7.47
N LEU A 9 7.64 11.32 8.64
CA LEU A 9 6.22 10.91 8.73
C LEU A 9 5.30 11.87 7.97
N VAL A 10 5.52 13.19 8.12
CA VAL A 10 4.74 14.20 7.41
C VAL A 10 4.95 14.07 5.90
N LEU A 11 6.17 13.81 5.42
CA LEU A 11 6.43 13.60 4.01
C LEU A 11 5.81 12.30 3.48
N LEU A 12 5.93 11.21 4.25
CA LEU A 12 5.42 9.88 3.91
C LEU A 12 3.92 9.90 3.63
N TRP A 13 3.14 10.62 4.45
CA TRP A 13 1.69 10.73 4.28
C TRP A 13 1.26 11.95 3.47
N GLY A 14 1.89 13.10 3.72
CA GLY A 14 1.50 14.39 3.16
C GLY A 14 1.72 14.47 1.65
N VAL A 15 2.85 13.98 1.13
CA VAL A 15 3.13 14.06 -0.30
C VAL A 15 2.12 13.25 -1.13
N PRO A 16 1.83 11.97 -0.81
CA PRO A 16 0.81 11.20 -1.53
C PRO A 16 -0.59 11.84 -1.45
N ILE A 17 -1.01 12.31 -0.27
CA ILE A 17 -2.32 12.95 -0.08
C ILE A 17 -2.43 14.22 -0.93
N VAL A 18 -1.43 15.09 -0.88
CA VAL A 18 -1.43 16.33 -1.68
C VAL A 18 -1.47 16.02 -3.17
N ARG A 19 -0.68 15.03 -3.64
CA ARG A 19 -0.68 14.59 -5.04
C ARG A 19 -2.05 14.04 -5.45
N PHE A 20 -2.66 13.21 -4.61
CA PHE A 20 -4.00 12.67 -4.85
C PHE A 20 -5.05 13.80 -4.96
N ILE A 21 -5.05 14.75 -4.03
CA ILE A 21 -5.98 15.90 -4.04
C ILE A 21 -5.78 16.75 -5.30
N GLN A 22 -4.53 17.01 -5.69
CA GLN A 22 -4.23 17.79 -6.91
C GLN A 22 -4.72 17.08 -8.16
N MET A 23 -4.57 15.76 -8.24
CA MET A 23 -5.03 14.96 -9.36
C MET A 23 -6.57 14.92 -9.40
N TYR A 24 -7.20 14.63 -8.26
CA TYR A 24 -8.66 14.57 -8.10
C TYR A 24 -9.34 15.89 -8.49
N ARG A 25 -8.76 17.03 -8.11
CA ARG A 25 -9.29 18.36 -8.46
C ARG A 25 -9.19 18.72 -9.94
N LYS A 26 -8.32 18.04 -10.70
CA LYS A 26 -8.18 18.26 -12.15
C LYS A 26 -9.13 17.39 -12.98
N MET A 27 -9.75 16.40 -12.36
CA MET A 27 -10.69 15.48 -12.99
C MET A 27 -12.06 16.14 -13.16
N ASN A 28 -12.82 15.67 -14.14
CA ASN A 28 -14.20 16.13 -14.35
C ASN A 28 -15.15 15.54 -13.28
N GLU A 29 -16.41 16.00 -13.26
CA GLU A 29 -17.38 15.58 -12.23
C GLU A 29 -17.71 14.07 -12.30
N GLU A 30 -17.71 13.48 -13.49
CA GLU A 30 -18.00 12.06 -13.70
C GLU A 30 -16.89 11.17 -13.13
N GLU A 31 -15.64 11.46 -13.48
CA GLU A 31 -14.44 10.81 -12.95
C GLU A 31 -14.36 10.95 -11.41
N GLN A 32 -14.66 12.15 -10.89
CA GLN A 32 -14.69 12.39 -9.45
C GLN A 32 -15.77 11.55 -8.73
N ALA A 33 -16.94 11.38 -9.36
CA ALA A 33 -18.02 10.56 -8.84
C ALA A 33 -17.68 9.06 -8.88
N GLU A 34 -17.04 8.60 -9.95
CA GLU A 34 -16.56 7.22 -10.09
C GLU A 34 -15.52 6.88 -9.01
N ILE A 35 -14.51 7.73 -8.80
CA ILE A 35 -13.52 7.53 -7.73
C ILE A 35 -14.20 7.49 -6.37
N LYS A 36 -15.15 8.40 -6.11
CA LYS A 36 -15.89 8.44 -4.84
C LYS A 36 -16.75 7.18 -4.64
N ALA A 37 -17.30 6.61 -5.70
CA ALA A 37 -18.02 5.33 -5.66
C ALA A 37 -17.06 4.18 -5.39
N SER A 38 -15.93 4.13 -6.09
CA SER A 38 -14.87 3.12 -5.92
C SER A 38 -14.28 3.12 -4.51
N LEU A 39 -14.03 4.29 -3.92
CA LEU A 39 -13.57 4.41 -2.52
C LEU A 39 -14.58 3.87 -1.49
N LYS A 40 -15.86 3.71 -1.84
CA LYS A 40 -16.84 3.05 -0.97
C LYS A 40 -16.78 1.53 -1.06
N ASN A 41 -16.17 0.99 -2.12
CA ASN A 41 -16.00 -0.45 -2.29
C ASN A 41 -14.74 -0.91 -1.52
N PRO A 42 -14.87 -1.77 -0.50
CA PRO A 42 -13.71 -2.30 0.22
C PRO A 42 -12.71 -3.03 -0.69
N LEU A 43 -13.19 -3.64 -1.77
CA LEU A 43 -12.35 -4.36 -2.74
C LEU A 43 -11.45 -3.43 -3.54
N TYR A 44 -11.84 -2.17 -3.73
CA TYR A 44 -11.00 -1.17 -4.42
C TYR A 44 -9.65 -1.01 -3.72
N TYR A 45 -9.64 -1.15 -2.39
CA TYR A 45 -8.41 -1.06 -1.62
C TYR A 45 -7.56 -2.32 -1.73
N LEU A 46 -8.12 -3.50 -2.03
CA LEU A 46 -7.34 -4.74 -2.08
C LEU A 46 -6.31 -4.78 -3.21
N ASP A 47 -6.56 -4.06 -4.30
CA ASP A 47 -5.61 -3.99 -5.42
C ASP A 47 -4.41 -3.09 -5.07
N ASP A 48 -4.52 -1.80 -5.35
CA ASP A 48 -3.42 -0.85 -5.14
C ASP A 48 -3.45 -0.18 -3.76
N GLY A 49 -4.64 -0.02 -3.17
CA GLY A 49 -4.80 0.66 -1.89
C GLY A 49 -3.99 0.01 -0.75
N PHE A 50 -4.01 -1.32 -0.68
CA PHE A 50 -3.31 -2.10 0.34
C PHE A 50 -1.80 -1.99 0.17
N ARG A 51 -1.29 -1.89 -1.06
CA ARG A 51 0.14 -1.68 -1.29
C ARG A 51 0.58 -0.31 -0.77
N TYR A 52 -0.13 0.76 -1.14
CA TYR A 52 0.21 2.12 -0.69
C TYR A 52 0.03 2.29 0.83
N ILE A 53 -1.08 1.83 1.39
CA ILE A 53 -1.37 1.91 2.82
C ILE A 53 -0.40 1.03 3.61
N GLY A 54 -0.15 -0.20 3.14
CA GLY A 54 0.77 -1.15 3.76
C GLY A 54 2.19 -0.60 3.84
N PHE A 55 2.72 -0.03 2.75
CA PHE A 55 4.02 0.65 2.77
C PHE A 55 4.05 1.82 3.76
N ALA A 56 3.04 2.70 3.72
CA ALA A 56 2.99 3.85 4.61
C ALA A 56 2.92 3.44 6.08
N LEU A 57 2.15 2.41 6.43
CA LEU A 57 2.07 1.87 7.79
C LEU A 57 3.37 1.19 8.21
N MET A 58 3.97 0.38 7.34
CA MET A 58 5.22 -0.32 7.64
C MET A 58 6.32 0.69 8.02
N PHE A 59 6.53 1.70 7.17
CA PHE A 59 7.51 2.75 7.45
C PHE A 59 7.10 3.63 8.63
N SER A 60 5.80 3.89 8.85
CA SER A 60 5.36 4.61 10.04
C SER A 60 5.73 3.86 11.32
N GLY A 61 5.54 2.54 11.36
CA GLY A 61 5.96 1.69 12.48
C GLY A 61 7.47 1.69 12.68
N MET A 62 8.26 1.61 11.60
CA MET A 62 9.72 1.70 11.67
C MET A 62 10.19 3.05 12.22
N ILE A 63 9.65 4.17 11.71
CA ILE A 63 10.05 5.53 12.12
C ILE A 63 9.65 5.81 13.57
N THR A 64 8.47 5.33 13.99
CA THR A 64 7.97 5.53 15.36
C THR A 64 8.52 4.52 16.36
N PHE A 65 9.26 3.50 15.90
CA PHE A 65 9.68 2.34 16.68
C PHE A 65 8.49 1.63 17.36
N ILE A 66 7.37 1.49 16.63
CA ILE A 66 6.18 0.77 17.07
C ILE A 66 6.06 -0.50 16.23
N PRO A 67 6.58 -1.66 16.71
CA PRO A 67 6.66 -2.88 15.92
C PRO A 67 5.29 -3.36 15.44
N ILE A 68 4.24 -3.24 16.27
CA ILE A 68 2.90 -3.69 15.89
C ILE A 68 2.37 -2.97 14.65
N ILE A 69 2.61 -1.65 14.51
CA ILE A 69 2.20 -0.88 13.33
C ILE A 69 3.04 -1.32 12.11
N GLN A 70 4.33 -1.59 12.32
CA GLN A 70 5.22 -2.07 11.28
C GLN A 70 4.74 -3.40 10.71
N HIS A 71 4.43 -4.38 11.57
CA HIS A 71 3.93 -5.70 11.16
C HIS A 71 2.57 -5.61 10.48
N ILE A 72 1.65 -4.79 10.98
CA ILE A 72 0.35 -4.55 10.31
C ILE A 72 0.59 -4.03 8.90
N GLY A 73 1.46 -3.03 8.73
CA GLY A 73 1.79 -2.49 7.41
C GLY A 73 2.39 -3.53 6.46
N ALA A 74 3.36 -4.31 6.96
CA ALA A 74 3.99 -5.38 6.19
C ALA A 74 2.98 -6.46 5.76
N SER A 75 2.09 -6.90 6.67
CA SER A 75 1.05 -7.87 6.34
C SER A 75 0.10 -7.36 5.26
N ILE A 76 -0.40 -6.11 5.39
CA ILE A 76 -1.28 -5.51 4.40
C ILE A 76 -0.58 -5.40 3.03
N LEU A 77 0.70 -4.98 3.03
CA LEU A 77 1.50 -4.87 1.80
C LEU A 77 1.64 -6.20 1.07
N PHE A 78 2.03 -7.27 1.78
CA PHE A 78 2.24 -8.58 1.15
C PHE A 78 0.91 -9.20 0.68
N ILE A 79 -0.18 -9.00 1.43
CA ILE A 79 -1.53 -9.40 0.97
C ILE A 79 -1.89 -8.66 -0.32
N GLY A 80 -1.63 -7.35 -0.40
CA GLY A 80 -1.91 -6.55 -1.61
C GLY A 80 -1.09 -6.96 -2.83
N TRP A 81 0.19 -7.34 -2.66
CA TRP A 81 0.98 -7.91 -3.77
C TRP A 81 0.49 -9.29 -4.17
N PHE A 82 0.16 -10.15 -3.20
CA PHE A 82 -0.34 -11.48 -3.50
C PHE A 82 -1.68 -11.41 -4.26
N TYR A 83 -2.61 -10.58 -3.79
CA TYR A 83 -3.89 -10.35 -4.44
C TYR A 83 -3.73 -9.74 -5.85
N GLY A 84 -2.80 -8.79 -6.02
CA GLY A 84 -2.44 -8.28 -7.34
C GLY A 84 -1.98 -9.37 -8.31
N GLY A 85 -1.25 -10.35 -7.79
CA GLY A 85 -0.88 -11.53 -8.56
C GLY A 85 -2.10 -12.36 -8.99
N LEU A 86 -3.11 -12.51 -8.12
CA LEU A 86 -4.35 -13.19 -8.46
C LEU A 86 -5.15 -12.45 -9.53
N ASP A 87 -5.25 -11.12 -9.49
CA ASP A 87 -5.94 -10.33 -10.53
C ASP A 87 -5.29 -10.46 -11.91
N LEU A 88 -3.98 -10.69 -11.93
CA LEU A 88 -3.23 -10.89 -13.17
C LEU A 88 -3.34 -12.30 -13.75
N LEU A 89 -3.98 -13.24 -13.06
CA LEU A 89 -3.95 -14.67 -13.42
C LEU A 89 -4.61 -14.93 -14.79
N ASP A 90 -5.72 -14.25 -15.08
CA ASP A 90 -6.43 -14.34 -16.36
C ASP A 90 -5.75 -13.55 -17.48
N LYS A 91 -4.93 -12.54 -17.14
CA LYS A 91 -4.25 -11.66 -18.10
C LYS A 91 -2.88 -12.20 -18.52
N SER A 92 -2.09 -12.70 -17.56
CA SER A 92 -0.75 -13.22 -17.77
C SER A 92 -0.29 -14.09 -16.60
N VAL A 93 -0.33 -15.41 -16.80
CA VAL A 93 0.13 -16.39 -15.81
C VAL A 93 1.57 -16.13 -15.36
N LYS A 94 2.46 -15.73 -16.28
CA LYS A 94 3.86 -15.44 -15.94
C LYS A 94 3.99 -14.26 -14.97
N GLN A 95 3.26 -13.17 -15.22
CA GLN A 95 3.29 -11.99 -14.34
C GLN A 95 2.60 -12.27 -13.01
N SER A 96 1.47 -12.97 -13.06
CA SER A 96 0.73 -13.45 -11.88
C SER A 96 1.62 -14.27 -10.94
N VAL A 97 2.21 -15.36 -11.44
CA VAL A 97 3.08 -16.23 -10.65
C VAL A 97 4.31 -15.48 -10.14
N GLY A 98 4.89 -14.60 -10.97
CA GLY A 98 6.02 -13.77 -10.56
C GLY A 98 5.69 -12.88 -9.37
N LEU A 99 4.56 -12.17 -9.42
CA LEU A 99 4.16 -11.24 -8.36
C LEU A 99 3.74 -11.98 -7.08
N MET A 100 2.98 -13.08 -7.19
CA MET A 100 2.62 -13.91 -6.03
C MET A 100 3.87 -14.51 -5.35
N SER A 101 4.81 -15.04 -6.14
CA SER A 101 6.04 -15.63 -5.60
C SER A 101 6.89 -14.56 -4.91
N PHE A 102 6.98 -13.37 -5.50
CA PHE A 102 7.66 -12.23 -4.88
C PHE A 102 7.00 -11.85 -3.55
N ALA A 103 5.67 -11.78 -3.48
CA ALA A 103 4.95 -11.47 -2.24
C ALA A 103 5.26 -12.48 -1.13
N VAL A 104 5.22 -13.78 -1.43
CA VAL A 104 5.50 -14.85 -0.46
C VAL A 104 6.96 -14.84 -0.01
N LEU A 105 7.91 -14.69 -0.95
CA LEU A 105 9.34 -14.63 -0.62
C LEU A 105 9.66 -13.41 0.24
N MET A 106 9.15 -12.24 -0.12
CA MET A 106 9.38 -11.01 0.66
C MET A 106 8.74 -11.08 2.04
N ALA A 107 7.57 -11.72 2.18
CA ALA A 107 6.97 -11.98 3.48
C ALA A 107 7.86 -12.90 4.34
N GLY A 108 8.40 -13.96 3.75
CA GLY A 108 9.34 -14.87 4.42
C GLY A 108 10.62 -14.16 4.86
N VAL A 109 11.23 -13.37 3.97
CA VAL A 109 12.43 -12.56 4.29
C VAL A 109 12.12 -11.55 5.39
N TYR A 110 10.98 -10.85 5.30
CA TYR A 110 10.57 -9.88 6.32
C TYR A 110 10.42 -10.55 7.69
N TYR A 111 9.76 -11.71 7.74
CA TYR A 111 9.63 -12.50 8.96
C TYR A 111 11.03 -12.87 9.52
N LEU A 112 11.93 -13.39 8.70
CA LEU A 112 13.28 -13.77 9.18
C LEU A 112 14.12 -12.61 9.73
N ILE A 113 13.90 -11.38 9.25
CA ILE A 113 14.67 -10.20 9.70
C ILE A 113 14.03 -9.55 10.94
N TRP A 114 12.69 -9.56 11.04
CA TRP A 114 11.94 -8.73 11.99
C TRP A 114 11.11 -9.53 13.01
N THR A 115 11.31 -10.85 13.09
CA THR A 115 10.81 -11.69 14.21
C THR A 115 11.87 -11.81 15.27
#